data_AF-A0A1S0TF99-F1
#
_entry.id   AF-A0A1S0TF99-F1
#
_cell.length_a   1.000
_cell.length_b   1.000
_cell.length_c   1.000
_cell.angle_alpha   90.00
_cell.angle_beta   90.00
_cell.angle_gamma   90.00
#
_symmetry.space_group_name_H-M   'P 1'
#
loop_
_entity.id
_entity.type
_entity.pdbx_description
1 polymer ?
#
loop_
_entity_poly.entity_id
_entity_poly.type
_entity_poly.pdbx_seq_one_letter_code
_entity_poly.pdbx_strand_id
1 'polypeptide(L)'
;MLLPKGCESTTEDVKEFIMQHALIDNNEVQFGITKVFMRDAEKLILDDHLHRVIMKHIETLQGCIQSLIIRRKYIKLRNTVIAIQ
;
A
#
# COMPACT_ATOMS: atom_id res chain seq x y z
N MET A 1 -1.08 -0.76 3.93
CA MET A 1 -1.10 0.35 4.92
C MET A 1 0.34 0.77 5.19
N LEU A 2 0.58 2.03 5.59
CA LEU A 2 1.93 2.56 5.86
C LEU A 2 2.58 1.84 7.04
N LEU A 3 1.85 1.69 8.14
CA LEU A 3 2.31 0.96 9.32
C LEU A 3 2.08 -0.55 9.18
N PRO A 4 2.95 -1.39 9.77
CA PRO A 4 2.91 -2.85 9.61
C PRO A 4 1.63 -3.49 10.13
N LYS A 5 1.03 -2.95 11.19
CA LYS A 5 -0.24 -3.43 11.77
C LYS A 5 -1.40 -2.46 11.54
N GLY A 6 -1.23 -1.46 10.67
CA GLY A 6 -2.27 -0.48 10.40
C GLY A 6 -2.73 0.26 11.66
N CYS A 7 -4.05 0.30 11.87
CA CYS A 7 -4.67 0.94 13.04
C CYS A 7 -4.40 0.23 14.37
N GLU A 8 -3.95 -1.03 14.35
CA GLU A 8 -3.59 -1.80 15.55
C GLU A 8 -2.14 -1.59 15.98
N SER A 9 -1.40 -0.71 15.28
CA SER A 9 -0.01 -0.40 15.63
C SER A 9 0.07 0.35 16.95
N THR A 10 0.92 -0.13 17.84
CA THR A 10 1.21 0.50 19.14
C THR A 10 2.09 1.74 18.97
N THR A 11 2.26 2.52 20.06
CA THR A 11 3.19 3.64 20.10
C THR A 11 4.63 3.23 19.78
N GLU A 12 5.03 2.04 20.22
CA GLU A 12 6.34 1.45 19.98
C GLU A 12 6.48 1.03 18.52
N ASP A 13 5.45 0.40 17.93
CA ASP A 13 5.44 0.04 16.50
C ASP A 13 5.60 1.30 15.62
N VAL A 14 4.96 2.42 15.99
CA VAL A 14 5.08 3.70 15.27
C VAL A 14 6.49 4.29 15.41
N LYS A 15 7.07 4.28 16.62
CA LYS A 15 8.44 4.75 16.85
C LYS A 15 9.45 3.93 16.06
N GLU A 16 9.36 2.61 16.14
CA GLU A 16 10.26 1.70 15.43
C GLU A 16 10.16 1.90 13.91
N PHE A 17 8.93 1.98 13.37
CA PHE A 17 8.70 2.23 11.96
C PHE A 17 9.38 3.51 11.47
N ILE A 18 9.23 4.62 12.21
CA ILE A 18 9.82 5.91 11.83
C ILE A 18 11.35 5.87 11.97
N MET A 19 11.87 5.31 13.06
CA MET A 19 13.31 5.24 13.31
C MET A 19 14.07 4.34 12.33
N GLN A 20 13.40 3.32 11.77
CA GLN A 20 13.96 2.43 10.75
C GLN A 20 13.78 2.97 9.33
N HIS A 21 13.06 4.07 9.14
CA HIS A 21 12.78 4.61 7.81
C HIS A 21 14.03 5.25 7.21
N ALA A 22 14.58 4.65 6.15
CA ALA A 22 15.90 4.99 5.61
C ALA A 22 16.09 6.44 5.14
N LEU A 23 15.00 7.16 4.87
CA LEU A 23 15.02 8.54 4.36
C LEU A 23 14.66 9.59 5.42
N ILE A 24 14.34 9.19 6.65
CA ILE A 24 13.97 10.10 7.73
C ILE A 24 15.15 10.23 8.68
N ASP A 25 15.62 11.45 8.90
CA ASP A 25 16.61 11.72 9.93
C ASP A 25 15.94 11.74 11.30
N ASN A 26 16.44 10.91 12.22
CA ASN A 26 15.95 10.82 13.59
C ASN A 26 16.10 12.15 14.37
N ASN A 27 17.02 13.02 13.97
CA ASN A 27 17.19 14.34 14.59
C ASN A 27 16.07 15.32 14.21
N GLU A 28 15.38 15.08 13.10
CA GLU A 28 14.28 15.91 12.59
C GLU A 28 12.90 15.38 13.02
N VAL A 29 12.89 14.37 13.91
CA VAL A 29 11.69 13.75 14.45
C VAL A 29 11.67 13.87 15.98
N GLN A 30 10.51 14.27 16.52
CA GLN A 30 10.28 14.32 17.96
C GLN A 30 9.02 13.52 18.33
N PHE A 31 9.15 12.65 19.32
CA PHE A 31 8.06 11.83 19.84
C PHE A 31 7.45 12.48 21.08
N GLY A 32 6.26 13.07 20.92
CA GLY A 32 5.43 13.48 22.06
C GLY A 32 4.67 12.29 22.65
N ILE A 33 3.89 12.55 23.71
CA ILE A 33 3.10 11.51 24.41
C ILE A 33 2.05 10.89 23.49
N THR A 34 1.41 11.71 22.64
CA THR A 34 0.28 11.28 21.78
C THR A 34 0.47 11.60 20.29
N LYS A 35 1.56 12.27 19.93
CA LYS A 35 1.81 12.76 18.56
C LYS A 35 3.28 12.66 18.21
N VAL A 36 3.56 12.42 16.93
CA VAL A 36 4.90 12.56 16.34
C VAL A 36 4.98 13.90 15.64
N PHE A 37 6.04 14.66 15.90
CA PHE A 37 6.33 15.93 15.27
C PHE A 37 7.54 15.75 14.35
N MET A 38 7.45 16.28 13.14
CA MET A 38 8.51 16.26 12.13
C MET A 38 8.32 17.46 11.20
N ARG A 39 9.35 17.84 10.42
CA ARG A 39 9.20 18.93 9.44
C ARG A 39 8.44 18.43 8.22
N ASP A 40 8.06 19.37 7.36
CA ASP A 40 7.21 19.07 6.21
C ASP A 40 7.92 18.18 5.17
N ALA A 41 9.26 18.22 5.12
CA ALA A 41 10.03 17.33 4.26
C ALA A 41 9.85 15.86 4.65
N GLU A 42 9.94 15.53 5.95
CA GLU A 42 9.77 14.17 6.45
C GLU A 42 8.32 13.70 6.33
N LYS A 43 7.34 14.60 6.55
CA LYS A 43 5.92 14.29 6.27
C LYS A 43 5.71 13.93 4.81
N LEU A 44 6.28 14.70 3.88
CA LEU A 44 6.14 14.46 2.45
C LEU A 44 6.71 13.10 2.04
N ILE A 45 7.81 12.68 2.66
CA ILE A 45 8.40 11.34 2.46
C ILE A 45 7.42 10.25 2.90
N LEU A 46 6.80 10.39 4.08
CA LEU A 46 5.80 9.43 4.57
C LEU A 46 4.55 9.41 3.67
N ASP A 47 4.10 10.56 3.19
CA ASP A 47 2.97 10.69 2.28
C ASP A 47 3.25 10.02 0.93
N ASP A 48 4.44 10.22 0.34
CA ASP A 48 4.84 9.54 -0.90
C ASP A 48 4.90 8.02 -0.69
N HIS A 49 5.47 7.55 0.41
CA HIS A 49 5.52 6.13 0.74
C HIS A 49 4.11 5.55 0.89
N LEU A 50 3.23 6.21 1.63
CA LEU A 50 1.83 5.80 1.76
C LEU A 50 1.13 5.75 0.39
N HIS A 51 1.34 6.77 -0.44
CA HIS A 51 0.77 6.85 -1.77
C HIS A 51 1.22 5.67 -2.65
N ARG A 52 2.50 5.32 -2.64
CA ARG A 52 3.03 4.15 -3.38
C ARG A 52 2.38 2.84 -2.93
N VAL A 53 2.20 2.66 -1.63
CA VAL A 53 1.53 1.47 -1.09
C VAL A 53 0.08 1.39 -1.58
N ILE A 54 -0.64 2.52 -1.55
CA ILE A 54 -2.01 2.61 -2.07
C ILE A 54 -2.05 2.27 -3.57
N MET A 55 -1.18 2.88 -4.37
CA MET A 55 -1.10 2.64 -5.81
C MET A 55 -0.84 1.17 -6.12
N LYS A 56 0.10 0.52 -5.41
CA LYS A 56 0.38 -0.91 -5.56
C LYS A 56 -0.86 -1.78 -5.27
N HIS A 57 -1.64 -1.45 -4.25
CA HIS A 57 -2.89 -2.16 -3.95
C HIS A 57 -3.94 -1.97 -5.06
N ILE A 58 -4.08 -0.74 -5.57
CA ILE A 58 -4.98 -0.42 -6.69
C ILE A 58 -4.59 -1.25 -7.92
N GLU A 59 -3.32 -1.23 -8.33
CA GLU A 59 -2.82 -1.99 -9.48
C GLU A 59 -3.03 -3.49 -9.31
N THR A 60 -2.78 -4.03 -8.11
CA THR A 60 -3.02 -5.45 -7.80
C THR A 60 -4.49 -5.82 -7.97
N LEU A 61 -5.39 -4.99 -7.44
CA LEU A 61 -6.83 -5.21 -7.54
C LEU A 61 -7.30 -5.14 -9.00
N GLN A 62 -6.86 -4.12 -9.73
CA GLN A 62 -7.16 -3.94 -11.15
C GLN A 62 -6.68 -5.13 -11.99
N GLY A 63 -5.43 -5.59 -11.78
CA GLY A 63 -4.88 -6.75 -12.47
C GLY A 63 -5.65 -8.05 -12.19
N CYS A 64 -6.11 -8.26 -10.95
CA CYS A 64 -6.96 -9.39 -10.60
C CYS A 64 -8.31 -9.32 -11.33
N ILE A 65 -8.98 -8.17 -11.29
CA ILE A 65 -10.27 -7.96 -11.98
C ILE A 65 -10.11 -8.17 -13.49
N GLN A 66 -9.07 -7.62 -14.10
CA GLN A 66 -8.80 -7.78 -15.52
C GLN A 66 -8.58 -9.25 -15.87
N SER A 67 -7.81 -9.98 -15.07
CA SER A 67 -7.57 -11.42 -15.24
C SER A 67 -8.88 -12.23 -15.19
N LEU A 68 -9.76 -11.92 -14.23
CA LEU A 68 -11.08 -12.55 -14.11
C LEU A 68 -11.95 -12.28 -15.34
N ILE A 69 -12.00 -11.04 -15.83
CA ILE A 69 -12.77 -10.66 -17.02
C ILE A 69 -12.25 -11.40 -18.26
N ILE A 70 -10.93 -11.43 -18.47
CA ILE A 70 -10.31 -12.13 -19.59
C ILE A 70 -10.63 -13.63 -19.53
N ARG A 71 -10.48 -14.25 -18.36
CA ARG A 71 -10.79 -15.68 -18.17
C ARG A 71 -12.25 -16.00 -18.50
N ARG A 72 -13.20 -15.18 -18.04
CA ARG A 72 -14.63 -15.34 -18.36
C ARG A 72 -14.90 -15.24 -19.87
N LYS A 73 -14.31 -14.24 -20.53
CA LYS A 73 -14.42 -14.08 -21.99
C LYS A 73 -13.87 -15.30 -22.74
N TYR A 74 -12.71 -15.80 -22.33
CA TYR A 74 -12.09 -16.98 -22.93
C TYR A 74 -12.96 -18.24 -22.78
N ILE A 75 -13.50 -18.51 -21.59
CA ILE A 75 -14.39 -19.68 -21.37
C ILE A 75 -15.62 -19.58 -22.28
N LYS A 76 -16.25 -18.40 -22.34
CA LYS A 76 -17.42 -18.19 -23.18
C LYS A 76 -17.11 -18.48 -24.64
N LEU A 77 -16.03 -17.90 -25.17
CA LEU A 77 -15.60 -18.11 -26.55
C LEU A 77 -15.31 -19.60 -26.82
N ARG A 78 -14.54 -20.25 -25.96
CA ARG A 78 -14.20 -21.67 -26.10
C ARG A 78 -15.45 -22.54 -26.15
N ASN A 79 -16.41 -22.31 -25.27
CA ASN A 79 -17.65 -23.10 -25.24
C ASN A 79 -18.50 -22.86 -26.50
N THR A 80 -18.57 -21.63 -27.00
CA THR A 80 -19.25 -21.33 -28.27
C THR A 80 -18.59 -22.02 -29.45
N VAL A 81 -17.25 -22.03 -29.53
CA VAL A 81 -16.52 -22.73 -30.60
C VAL A 81 -16.79 -24.24 -30.56
N ILE A 82 -16.71 -24.87 -29.38
CA ILE A 82 -16.99 -26.30 -29.23
C ILE A 82 -18.43 -26.65 -29.64
N ALA A 83 -19.40 -25.77 -29.38
CA ALA A 83 -20.80 -26.02 -29.73
C ALA A 83 -21.09 -25.94 -31.24
N ILE A 84 -20.23 -25.28 -32.03
CA ILE A 84 -20.37 -25.13 -33.48
C ILE A 84 -19.70 -26.30 -34.23
N GLN A 85 -18.64 -26.87 -33.65
CA GLN A 85 -17.88 -28.00 -34.20
C GLN A 85 -18.67 -29.31 -34.13
#